data_AF-A0A060QGT6-F1
#
_entry.id   AF-A0A060QGT6-F1
#
_cell.length_a   1.000
_cell.length_b   1.000
_cell.length_c   1.000
_cell.angle_alpha   90.00
_cell.angle_beta   90.00
_cell.angle_gamma   90.00
#
_symmetry.space_group_name_H-M   'P 1'
#
loop_
_entity.id
_entity.type
_entity.pdbx_description
1 polymer ?
#
loop_
_entity_poly.entity_id
_entity_poly.type
_entity_poly.pdbx_seq_one_letter_code
_entity_poly.pdbx_strand_id
1 'polypeptide(L)'
;MRRLILLASLALSGCGFQPLYGSNGDGGVRVMHEMQRIYVSNIPERQGQELRLALQEQLGSGSTKAPDGYTLNVSYGVNASVIDIHSDNTAGRYRELGTAHWRLYTVEPSPRFLAEGDVNELDGFNATFEQYLAQTLNDETVRARIAQTLAGSIRQQIAIWFKTQIKPSRNNAADLPSYFDPNAMPTQNGQPYEKAGPDGFPAAATGRTDLNSTDN
;
A
#
# COMPACT_ATOMS: atom_id res chain seq x y z
N MET A 1 45.51 -1.10 -18.75
CA MET A 1 44.24 -0.35 -18.59
C MET A 1 43.00 -1.13 -19.06
N ARG A 2 43.04 -1.84 -20.21
CA ARG A 2 41.90 -2.62 -20.75
C ARG A 2 41.40 -3.78 -19.86
N ARG A 3 42.26 -4.39 -19.04
CA ARG A 3 41.87 -5.46 -18.09
C ARG A 3 41.13 -4.96 -16.85
N LEU A 4 41.32 -3.69 -16.47
CA LEU A 4 40.67 -3.10 -15.29
C LEU A 4 39.20 -2.75 -15.59
N ILE A 5 38.89 -2.39 -16.83
CA ILE A 5 37.54 -2.08 -17.30
C ILE A 5 36.65 -3.34 -17.30
N LEU A 6 37.22 -4.50 -17.68
CA LEU A 6 36.50 -5.78 -17.70
C LEU A 6 36.16 -6.31 -16.28
N LEU A 7 37.04 -6.07 -15.30
CA LEU A 7 36.77 -6.41 -13.89
C LEU A 7 35.70 -5.48 -13.28
N ALA A 8 35.69 -4.20 -13.65
CA ALA A 8 34.69 -3.25 -13.20
C ALA A 8 33.28 -3.59 -13.70
N SER A 9 33.14 -4.08 -14.94
CA SER A 9 31.83 -4.51 -15.48
C SER A 9 31.24 -5.73 -14.77
N LEU A 10 32.08 -6.66 -14.26
CA LEU A 10 31.58 -7.82 -13.48
C LEU A 10 31.13 -7.44 -12.08
N ALA A 11 31.71 -6.38 -11.49
CA ALA A 11 31.28 -5.87 -10.19
C ALA A 11 29.90 -5.18 -10.26
N LEU A 12 29.53 -4.60 -11.41
CA LEU A 12 28.20 -3.98 -11.59
C LEU A 12 27.06 -5.00 -11.78
N SER A 13 27.34 -6.20 -12.29
CA SER A 13 26.34 -7.28 -12.39
C SER A 13 26.00 -7.96 -11.06
N GLY A 14 26.64 -7.55 -9.95
CA GLY A 14 26.53 -8.20 -8.64
C GLY A 14 25.41 -7.70 -7.72
N CYS A 15 24.66 -6.64 -8.09
CA CYS A 15 23.63 -6.11 -7.18
C CYS A 15 22.43 -7.05 -6.98
N GLY A 16 22.34 -8.19 -7.70
CA GLY A 16 21.35 -9.25 -7.44
C GLY A 16 19.89 -8.84 -7.64
N PHE A 17 19.62 -7.64 -8.17
CA PHE A 17 18.28 -7.16 -8.44
C PHE A 17 17.66 -7.90 -9.62
N GLN A 18 16.85 -8.90 -9.32
CA GLN A 18 16.03 -9.58 -10.30
C GLN A 18 14.72 -8.79 -10.50
N PRO A 19 14.36 -8.39 -11.73
CA PRO A 19 13.08 -7.73 -11.97
C PRO A 19 11.92 -8.66 -11.58
N LEU A 20 10.98 -8.17 -10.78
CA LEU A 20 9.80 -8.94 -10.35
C LEU A 20 8.95 -9.41 -11.54
N TYR A 21 8.92 -8.60 -12.61
CA TYR A 21 8.10 -8.78 -13.80
C TYR A 21 8.88 -9.21 -15.04
N GLY A 22 10.20 -9.45 -14.93
CA GLY A 22 11.03 -9.80 -16.09
C GLY A 22 10.91 -11.27 -16.49
N SER A 23 10.98 -11.56 -17.79
CA SER A 23 10.94 -12.91 -18.36
C SER A 23 12.20 -13.74 -18.11
N ASN A 24 13.24 -13.16 -17.49
CA ASN A 24 14.55 -13.77 -17.27
C ASN A 24 14.56 -14.86 -16.17
N GLY A 25 13.40 -15.44 -15.83
CA GLY A 25 13.26 -16.55 -14.91
C GLY A 25 11.84 -17.12 -14.94
N ASP A 26 11.73 -18.45 -14.86
CA ASP A 26 10.47 -19.22 -14.95
C ASP A 26 9.39 -18.74 -13.94
N GLY A 27 9.82 -18.21 -12.79
CA GLY A 27 8.94 -17.65 -11.78
C GLY A 27 8.20 -16.35 -12.17
N GLY A 28 8.81 -15.48 -13.00
CA GLY A 28 8.21 -14.19 -13.36
C GLY A 28 7.00 -14.34 -14.29
N VAL A 29 7.13 -15.23 -15.28
CA VAL A 29 6.04 -15.57 -16.23
C VAL A 29 4.87 -16.21 -15.50
N ARG A 30 5.14 -17.11 -14.54
CA ARG A 30 4.11 -17.74 -13.71
C ARG A 30 3.33 -16.72 -12.86
N VAL A 31 4.01 -15.77 -12.22
CA VAL A 31 3.34 -14.72 -11.41
C VAL A 31 2.42 -13.87 -12.28
N MET A 32 2.85 -13.49 -13.50
CA MET A 32 2.00 -12.73 -14.44
C MET A 32 0.76 -13.51 -14.87
N HIS A 33 0.90 -14.81 -15.16
CA HIS A 33 -0.24 -15.65 -15.50
C HIS A 33 -1.25 -15.78 -14.35
N GLU A 34 -0.79 -15.99 -13.11
CA GLU A 34 -1.70 -16.07 -11.96
C GLU A 34 -2.37 -14.73 -11.65
N MET A 35 -1.68 -13.60 -11.87
CA MET A 35 -2.27 -12.27 -11.67
C MET A 35 -3.39 -11.94 -12.66
N GLN A 36 -3.29 -12.41 -13.90
CA GLN A 36 -4.34 -12.23 -14.91
C GLN A 36 -5.63 -13.00 -14.57
N ARG A 37 -5.53 -14.05 -13.76
CA ARG A 37 -6.68 -14.84 -13.31
C ARG A 37 -7.47 -14.13 -12.19
N ILE A 38 -6.90 -13.14 -11.54
CA ILE A 38 -7.58 -12.45 -10.43
C ILE A 38 -8.83 -11.73 -10.93
N TYR A 39 -9.96 -12.09 -10.35
CA TYR A 39 -11.21 -11.38 -10.49
C TYR A 39 -11.35 -10.33 -9.38
N VAL A 40 -11.47 -9.06 -9.77
CA VAL A 40 -11.72 -7.97 -8.84
C VAL A 40 -13.22 -7.94 -8.51
N SER A 41 -13.58 -8.03 -7.23
CA SER A 41 -14.97 -7.90 -6.75
C SER A 41 -15.48 -6.47 -6.82
N ASN A 42 -16.80 -6.30 -6.74
CA ASN A 42 -17.41 -4.98 -6.76
C ASN A 42 -16.93 -4.16 -5.55
N ILE A 43 -16.39 -2.97 -5.79
CA ILE A 43 -16.02 -2.03 -4.75
C ILE A 43 -17.11 -0.94 -4.74
N PRO A 44 -17.89 -0.79 -3.66
CA PRO A 44 -18.99 0.17 -3.62
C PRO A 44 -18.56 1.60 -3.95
N GLU A 45 -19.53 2.43 -4.35
CA GLU A 45 -19.37 3.87 -4.63
C GLU A 45 -18.57 4.20 -5.90
N ARG A 46 -18.69 5.45 -6.37
CA ARG A 46 -17.99 5.92 -7.58
C ARG A 46 -16.48 5.77 -7.47
N GLN A 47 -15.91 6.21 -6.35
CA GLN A 47 -14.45 6.18 -6.13
C GLN A 47 -13.95 4.73 -6.03
N GLY A 48 -14.75 3.82 -5.46
CA GLY A 48 -14.46 2.39 -5.47
C GLY A 48 -14.45 1.79 -6.88
N GLN A 49 -15.36 2.22 -7.76
CA GLN A 49 -15.34 1.80 -9.16
C GLN A 49 -14.12 2.30 -9.92
N GLU A 50 -13.62 3.51 -9.63
CA GLU A 50 -12.36 4.02 -10.20
C GLU A 50 -11.16 3.15 -9.80
N LEU A 51 -11.07 2.78 -8.52
CA LEU A 51 -10.05 1.85 -8.05
C LEU A 51 -10.21 0.46 -8.69
N ARG A 52 -11.44 -0.04 -8.81
CA ARG A 52 -11.73 -1.32 -9.47
C ARG A 52 -11.25 -1.31 -10.92
N LEU A 53 -11.53 -0.23 -11.67
CA LEU A 53 -11.08 -0.08 -13.05
C LEU A 53 -9.55 -0.07 -13.13
N ALA A 54 -8.89 0.74 -12.30
CA ALA A 54 -7.44 0.79 -12.23
C ALA A 54 -6.81 -0.58 -11.89
N LEU A 55 -7.41 -1.34 -10.96
CA LEU A 55 -6.98 -2.70 -10.63
C LEU A 55 -7.13 -3.66 -11.81
N GLN A 56 -8.25 -3.59 -12.54
CA GLN A 56 -8.48 -4.44 -13.72
C GLN A 56 -7.46 -4.16 -14.82
N GLU A 57 -7.19 -2.89 -15.10
CA GLU A 57 -6.17 -2.46 -16.08
C GLU A 57 -4.78 -2.95 -15.69
N GLN A 58 -4.38 -2.76 -14.43
CA GLN A 58 -3.02 -3.07 -13.99
C GLN A 58 -2.77 -4.56 -13.76
N LEU A 59 -3.77 -5.35 -13.35
CA LEU A 59 -3.64 -6.80 -13.19
C LEU A 59 -3.64 -7.54 -14.53
N GLY A 60 -3.98 -6.86 -15.64
CA GLY A 60 -4.11 -7.48 -16.96
C GLY A 60 -5.31 -8.43 -17.06
N SER A 61 -6.16 -8.46 -16.02
CA SER A 61 -7.45 -9.15 -16.00
C SER A 61 -8.46 -8.28 -16.74
N GLY A 62 -8.36 -8.25 -18.07
CA GLY A 62 -9.31 -7.55 -18.91
C GLY A 62 -10.72 -8.12 -18.70
N SER A 63 -11.52 -7.44 -17.87
CA SER A 63 -12.95 -7.70 -17.59
C SER A 63 -13.40 -9.17 -17.71
N THR A 64 -12.68 -10.13 -17.12
CA THR A 64 -13.14 -11.52 -17.16
C THR A 64 -14.49 -11.57 -16.45
N LYS A 65 -15.56 -11.87 -17.20
CA LYS A 65 -16.96 -11.83 -16.71
C LYS A 65 -17.21 -12.82 -15.57
N ALA A 66 -16.33 -13.80 -15.38
CA ALA A 66 -16.44 -14.82 -14.35
C ALA A 66 -15.14 -14.92 -13.53
N PRO A 67 -15.24 -15.16 -12.21
CA PRO A 67 -14.07 -15.47 -11.40
C PRO A 67 -13.37 -16.74 -11.89
N ASP A 68 -12.07 -16.69 -12.14
CA ASP A 68 -11.24 -17.86 -12.44
C ASP A 68 -10.04 -17.89 -11.48
N GLY A 69 -9.90 -18.93 -10.67
CA GLY A 69 -8.76 -19.07 -9.76
C GLY A 69 -8.84 -18.22 -8.49
N TYR A 70 -8.90 -16.89 -8.61
CA TYR A 70 -8.85 -15.99 -7.45
C TYR A 70 -9.87 -14.86 -7.48
N THR A 71 -10.38 -14.50 -6.30
CA THR A 71 -11.26 -13.35 -6.07
C THR A 71 -10.59 -12.35 -5.15
N LEU A 72 -10.46 -11.10 -5.61
CA LEU A 72 -9.92 -9.98 -4.86
C LEU A 72 -11.06 -9.11 -4.32
N ASN A 73 -11.21 -9.10 -3.00
CA ASN A 73 -12.14 -8.21 -2.31
C ASN A 73 -11.36 -7.00 -1.75
N VAL A 74 -11.81 -5.79 -2.06
CA VAL A 74 -11.15 -4.56 -1.61
C VAL A 74 -12.18 -3.66 -0.91
N SER A 75 -11.83 -3.21 0.29
CA SER A 75 -12.50 -2.12 0.98
C SER A 75 -11.67 -0.86 0.78
N TYR A 76 -12.28 0.19 0.25
CA TYR A 76 -11.61 1.44 -0.12
C TYR A 76 -12.31 2.63 0.54
N GLY A 77 -11.53 3.60 1.00
CA GLY A 77 -12.02 4.87 1.49
C GLY A 77 -11.04 6.00 1.19
N VAL A 78 -11.57 7.21 1.07
CA VAL A 78 -10.77 8.43 0.90
C VAL A 78 -11.25 9.46 1.91
N ASN A 79 -10.29 10.09 2.60
CA ASN A 79 -10.57 11.14 3.56
C ASN A 79 -9.86 12.44 3.17
N ALA A 80 -10.64 13.52 3.08
CA ALA A 80 -10.16 14.86 2.78
C ALA A 80 -9.85 15.65 4.06
N SER A 81 -8.77 16.43 4.04
CA SER A 81 -8.39 17.35 5.12
C SER A 81 -7.83 18.64 4.55
N VAL A 82 -8.15 19.78 5.18
CA VAL A 82 -7.56 21.07 4.82
C VAL A 82 -6.27 21.23 5.62
N ILE A 83 -5.16 21.48 4.93
CA ILE A 83 -3.83 21.58 5.54
C ILE A 83 -3.21 22.97 5.45
N ASP A 84 -3.83 23.86 4.67
CA ASP A 84 -3.45 25.25 4.55
C ASP A 84 -4.71 26.11 4.61
N ILE A 85 -4.73 27.06 5.54
CA ILE A 85 -5.86 27.95 5.82
C ILE A 85 -5.29 29.36 5.88
N HIS A 86 -5.80 30.23 5.01
CA HIS A 86 -5.37 31.62 4.94
C HIS A 86 -6.00 32.45 6.07
N SER A 87 -5.50 33.69 6.27
CA SER A 87 -5.98 34.61 7.31
C SER A 87 -7.44 35.03 7.15
N ASP A 88 -8.00 34.91 5.95
CA ASP A 88 -9.41 35.17 5.62
C ASP A 88 -10.30 33.93 5.78
N ASN A 89 -9.77 32.85 6.38
CA ASN A 89 -10.44 31.56 6.59
C ASN A 89 -10.79 30.82 5.28
N THR A 90 -10.09 31.12 4.18
CA THR A 90 -10.17 30.32 2.96
C THR A 90 -9.18 29.15 2.99
N ALA A 91 -9.58 28.01 2.42
CA ALA A 91 -8.68 26.86 2.27
C ALA A 91 -7.68 27.15 1.14
N GLY A 92 -6.38 26.99 1.41
CA GLY A 92 -5.30 27.08 0.40
C GLY A 92 -4.99 25.74 -0.25
N ARG A 93 -5.05 24.65 0.53
CA ARG A 93 -4.71 23.29 0.07
C ARG A 93 -5.49 22.20 0.77
N TYR A 94 -5.98 21.26 -0.04
CA TYR A 94 -6.59 20.01 0.40
C TYR A 94 -5.57 18.87 0.31
N ARG A 95 -5.60 18.00 1.31
CA ARG A 95 -4.88 16.73 1.37
C ARG A 95 -5.89 15.60 1.46
N GLU A 96 -5.77 14.65 0.55
CA GLU A 96 -6.58 13.45 0.47
C GLU A 96 -5.75 12.24 0.90
N LEU A 97 -6.28 11.45 1.83
CA LEU A 97 -5.70 10.18 2.25
C LEU A 97 -6.59 9.03 1.75
N GLY A 98 -6.11 8.32 0.75
CA GLY A 98 -6.73 7.07 0.28
C GLY A 98 -6.23 5.88 1.09
N THR A 99 -7.14 5.03 1.54
CA THR A 99 -6.82 3.78 2.22
C THR A 99 -7.53 2.63 1.54
N ALA A 100 -6.83 1.53 1.30
CA ALA A 100 -7.44 0.31 0.79
C ALA A 100 -6.94 -0.91 1.56
N HIS A 101 -7.90 -1.72 2.00
CA HIS A 101 -7.68 -3.02 2.59
C HIS A 101 -8.14 -4.09 1.61
N TRP A 102 -7.26 -5.00 1.22
CA TRP A 102 -7.56 -6.02 0.23
C TRP A 102 -7.41 -7.43 0.79
N ARG A 103 -8.26 -8.35 0.32
CA ARG A 103 -8.26 -9.77 0.69
C ARG A 103 -8.37 -10.63 -0.55
N LEU A 104 -7.53 -11.65 -0.65
CA LEU A 104 -7.49 -12.59 -1.76
C LEU A 104 -8.03 -13.96 -1.34
N TYR A 105 -8.93 -14.50 -2.15
CA TYR A 105 -9.59 -15.78 -1.93
C TYR A 105 -9.45 -16.69 -3.15
N THR A 106 -9.56 -18.01 -2.97
CA THR A 106 -9.73 -18.96 -4.08
C THR A 106 -11.17 -18.94 -4.62
N VAL A 107 -11.31 -19.22 -5.92
CA VAL A 107 -12.61 -19.46 -6.56
C VAL A 107 -12.94 -20.95 -6.45
N GLU A 108 -13.55 -21.33 -5.33
CA GLU A 108 -13.98 -22.71 -5.03
C GLU A 108 -15.37 -22.67 -4.34
N PRO A 109 -16.13 -23.78 -4.29
CA PRO A 109 -17.42 -23.82 -3.59
C PRO A 109 -17.34 -23.38 -2.12
N SER A 110 -16.17 -23.57 -1.50
CA SER A 110 -15.80 -22.96 -0.22
C SER A 110 -14.57 -22.08 -0.43
N PRO A 111 -14.73 -20.75 -0.54
CA PRO A 111 -13.62 -19.84 -0.79
C PRO A 111 -12.58 -19.90 0.34
N ARG A 112 -11.33 -20.25 0.01
CA ARG A 112 -10.24 -20.27 0.97
C ARG A 112 -9.53 -18.92 0.99
N PHE A 113 -9.34 -18.38 2.18
CA PHE A 113 -8.53 -17.18 2.40
C PHE A 113 -7.04 -17.46 2.13
N LEU A 114 -6.41 -16.61 1.32
CA LEU A 114 -5.00 -16.74 0.94
C LEU A 114 -4.12 -15.69 1.63
N ALA A 115 -4.43 -14.42 1.40
CA ALA A 115 -3.67 -13.28 1.88
C ALA A 115 -4.54 -12.04 2.01
N GLU A 116 -4.07 -11.10 2.82
CA GLU A 116 -4.60 -9.74 2.89
C GLU A 116 -3.50 -8.77 3.24
N GLY A 117 -3.72 -7.50 2.91
CA GLY A 117 -2.79 -6.42 3.18
C GLY A 117 -3.47 -5.07 3.19
N ASP A 118 -2.77 -4.08 3.73
CA ASP A 118 -3.19 -2.69 3.76
C ASP A 118 -2.28 -1.84 2.87
N VAL A 119 -2.88 -0.88 2.19
CA VAL A 119 -2.18 0.15 1.44
C VAL A 119 -2.82 1.51 1.74
N ASN A 120 -2.00 2.54 1.75
CA ASN A 120 -2.42 3.92 1.90
C ASN A 120 -1.62 4.81 0.95
N GLU A 121 -2.26 5.86 0.47
CA GLU A 121 -1.67 6.84 -0.43
C GLU A 121 -2.14 8.24 -0.04
N LEU A 122 -1.22 9.22 -0.09
CA LEU A 122 -1.51 10.60 0.26
C LEU A 122 -1.20 11.49 -0.94
N ASP A 123 -2.21 12.20 -1.42
CA ASP A 123 -2.07 13.22 -2.46
C ASP A 123 -2.79 14.50 -2.01
N GLY A 124 -2.72 15.57 -2.79
CA GLY A 124 -3.43 16.80 -2.49
C GLY A 124 -3.37 17.81 -3.61
N PHE A 125 -4.28 18.79 -3.56
CA PHE A 125 -4.41 19.83 -4.56
C PHE A 125 -4.64 21.19 -3.92
N ASN A 126 -4.27 22.24 -4.66
CA ASN A 126 -4.50 23.61 -4.23
C ASN A 126 -5.94 24.00 -4.53
N ALA A 127 -6.58 24.69 -3.58
CA ALA A 127 -7.93 25.18 -3.76
C ALA A 127 -7.92 26.41 -4.68
N THR A 128 -8.95 26.52 -5.52
CA THR A 128 -9.15 27.68 -6.40
C THR A 128 -10.55 28.23 -6.16
N PHE A 129 -10.67 29.14 -5.21
CA PHE A 129 -11.96 29.62 -4.69
C PHE A 129 -12.87 30.26 -5.75
N GLU A 130 -12.30 31.04 -6.67
CA GLU A 130 -13.06 31.75 -7.71
C GLU A 130 -13.45 30.86 -8.91
N GLN A 131 -13.01 29.59 -8.93
CA GLN A 131 -13.16 28.69 -10.08
C GLN A 131 -13.71 27.33 -9.65
N TYR A 132 -15.02 27.29 -9.36
CA TYR A 132 -15.71 26.07 -8.91
C TYR A 132 -15.49 24.86 -9.83
N LEU A 133 -15.52 25.06 -11.15
CA LEU A 133 -15.28 23.98 -12.11
C LEU A 133 -13.85 23.42 -12.02
N ALA A 134 -12.86 24.30 -11.88
CA ALA A 134 -11.47 23.89 -11.71
C ALA A 134 -11.29 23.11 -10.41
N GLN A 135 -11.99 23.52 -9.34
CA GLN A 135 -11.94 22.83 -8.06
C GLN A 135 -12.52 21.41 -8.12
N THR A 136 -13.68 21.22 -8.77
CA THR A 136 -14.24 19.87 -8.97
C THR A 136 -13.32 18.99 -9.81
N LEU A 137 -12.74 19.52 -10.89
CA LEU A 137 -11.80 18.78 -11.74
C LEU A 137 -10.52 18.39 -10.98
N ASN A 138 -10.02 19.26 -10.09
CA ASN A 138 -8.86 18.97 -9.26
C ASN A 138 -9.16 17.83 -8.26
N ASP A 139 -10.33 17.84 -7.60
CA ASP A 139 -10.77 16.76 -6.70
C ASP A 139 -10.85 15.41 -7.43
N GLU A 140 -11.49 15.38 -8.60
CA GLU A 140 -11.59 14.16 -9.42
C GLU A 140 -10.21 13.67 -9.90
N THR A 141 -9.34 14.60 -10.32
CA THR A 141 -7.99 14.26 -10.77
C THR A 141 -7.15 13.64 -9.65
N VAL A 142 -7.23 14.20 -8.45
CA VAL A 142 -6.51 13.68 -7.27
C VAL A 142 -7.01 12.30 -6.90
N ARG A 143 -8.33 12.10 -6.86
CA ARG A 143 -8.92 10.78 -6.56
C ARG A 143 -8.55 9.73 -7.60
N ALA A 144 -8.53 10.09 -8.89
CA ALA A 144 -8.08 9.20 -9.95
C ALA A 144 -6.60 8.81 -9.78
N ARG A 145 -5.72 9.75 -9.44
CA ARG A 145 -4.30 9.47 -9.15
C ARG A 145 -4.14 8.56 -7.93
N ILE A 146 -4.85 8.83 -6.84
CA ILE A 146 -4.85 7.98 -5.63
C ILE A 146 -5.28 6.56 -6.00
N ALA A 147 -6.37 6.40 -6.76
CA ALA A 147 -6.84 5.09 -7.20
C ALA A 147 -5.79 4.34 -8.04
N GLN A 148 -5.13 5.03 -8.98
CA GLN A 148 -4.08 4.44 -9.82
C GLN A 148 -2.85 4.00 -9.00
N THR A 149 -2.40 4.84 -8.05
CA THR A 149 -1.26 4.52 -7.19
C THR A 149 -1.58 3.37 -6.24
N LEU A 150 -2.75 3.38 -5.61
CA LEU A 150 -3.21 2.29 -4.74
C LEU A 150 -3.34 0.97 -5.51
N ALA A 151 -3.89 0.99 -6.72
CA ALA A 151 -3.93 -0.19 -7.58
C ALA A 151 -2.50 -0.74 -7.84
N GLY A 152 -1.53 0.15 -8.06
CA GLY A 152 -0.12 -0.20 -8.24
C GLY A 152 0.49 -0.88 -7.03
N SER A 153 0.25 -0.31 -5.85
CA SER A 153 0.70 -0.86 -4.57
C SER A 153 0.06 -2.21 -4.26
N ILE A 154 -1.25 -2.36 -4.47
CA ILE A 154 -1.97 -3.64 -4.30
C ILE A 154 -1.40 -4.70 -5.25
N ARG A 155 -1.25 -4.35 -6.54
CA ARG A 155 -0.66 -5.23 -7.55
C ARG A 155 0.73 -5.70 -7.16
N GLN A 156 1.56 -4.80 -6.65
CA GLN A 156 2.91 -5.10 -6.18
C GLN A 156 2.88 -6.07 -4.99
N GLN A 157 2.05 -5.81 -3.97
CA GLN A 157 1.93 -6.69 -2.81
C GLN A 157 1.45 -8.09 -3.21
N ILE A 158 0.45 -8.19 -4.09
CA ILE A 158 -0.05 -9.45 -4.63
C ILE A 158 1.05 -10.20 -5.42
N ALA A 159 1.78 -9.50 -6.29
CA ALA A 159 2.88 -10.09 -7.07
C ALA A 159 3.98 -10.65 -6.16
N ILE A 160 4.33 -9.92 -5.10
CA ILE A 160 5.27 -10.38 -4.07
C ILE A 160 4.73 -11.63 -3.39
N TRP A 161 3.46 -11.63 -2.97
CA TRP A 161 2.84 -12.79 -2.35
C TRP A 161 2.85 -14.02 -3.26
N PHE A 162 2.53 -13.89 -4.56
CA PHE A 162 2.62 -15.03 -5.48
C PHE A 162 4.04 -15.58 -5.59
N LYS A 163 5.06 -14.71 -5.57
CA LYS A 163 6.47 -15.10 -5.64
C LYS A 163 6.99 -15.74 -4.36
N THR A 164 6.64 -15.21 -3.19
CA THR A 164 7.26 -15.60 -1.90
C THR A 164 6.35 -16.43 -1.00
N GLN A 165 5.03 -16.40 -1.23
CA GLN A 165 3.97 -16.93 -0.37
C GLN A 165 3.97 -16.33 1.05
N ILE A 166 4.68 -15.21 1.27
CA ILE A 166 4.71 -14.49 2.53
C ILE A 166 3.52 -13.52 2.58
N LYS A 167 2.70 -13.63 3.62
CA LYS A 167 1.56 -12.74 3.84
C LYS A 167 2.05 -11.29 4.03
N PRO A 168 1.46 -10.30 3.33
CA PRO A 168 1.85 -8.91 3.51
C PRO A 168 1.55 -8.42 4.92
N SER A 169 2.30 -7.39 5.35
CA SER A 169 2.08 -6.73 6.63
C SER A 169 0.72 -6.04 6.67
N ARG A 170 0.06 -6.08 7.82
CA ARG A 170 -1.14 -5.29 8.10
C ARG A 170 -0.79 -4.09 8.95
N ASN A 171 -1.58 -3.03 8.83
CA ASN A 171 -1.49 -1.88 9.72
C ASN A 171 -2.23 -2.19 11.03
N ASN A 172 -1.73 -3.16 11.79
CA ASN A 172 -2.30 -3.59 13.06
C ASN A 172 -1.27 -3.45 14.18
N ALA A 173 -1.62 -2.73 15.25
CA ALA A 173 -0.74 -2.51 16.39
C ALA A 173 -0.35 -3.81 17.12
N ALA A 174 -1.20 -4.85 17.03
CA ALA A 174 -0.92 -6.16 17.62
C ALA A 174 0.25 -6.90 16.94
N ASP A 175 0.43 -6.69 15.63
CA ASP A 175 1.45 -7.37 14.82
C ASP A 175 2.83 -6.70 14.95
N LEU A 176 2.91 -5.52 15.58
CA LEU A 176 4.16 -4.79 15.76
C LEU A 176 5.05 -5.47 16.80
N PRO A 177 6.37 -5.58 16.54
CA PRO A 177 7.31 -6.13 17.49
C PRO A 177 7.33 -5.27 18.76
N SER A 178 7.56 -5.91 19.90
CA SER A 178 7.71 -5.24 21.19
C SER A 178 9.18 -5.22 21.59
N TYR A 179 9.63 -4.08 22.11
CA TYR A 179 10.98 -3.84 22.59
C TYR A 179 10.95 -3.52 24.08
N PHE A 180 12.04 -3.82 24.76
CA PHE A 180 12.24 -3.35 26.14
C PHE A 180 12.39 -1.82 26.12
N ASP A 181 11.66 -1.13 27.00
CA ASP A 181 11.78 0.31 27.17
C ASP A 181 12.86 0.64 28.22
N PRO A 182 14.02 1.21 27.81
CA PRO A 182 15.08 1.56 28.75
C PRO A 182 14.79 2.81 29.58
N ASN A 183 13.79 3.62 29.21
CA ASN A 183 13.49 4.89 29.86
C ASN A 183 12.42 4.74 30.96
N ALA A 184 11.55 3.73 30.85
CA ALA A 184 10.49 3.52 31.82
C ALA A 184 10.99 2.74 33.07
N MET A 185 10.47 3.13 34.24
CA MET A 185 10.86 2.52 35.50
C MET A 185 10.27 1.10 35.64
N PRO A 186 11.00 0.15 36.25
CA PRO A 186 10.47 -1.19 36.50
C PRO A 186 9.25 -1.12 37.42
N THR A 187 8.18 -1.82 37.07
CA THR A 187 6.97 -1.92 37.91
C THR A 187 6.95 -3.24 38.68
N GLN A 188 6.00 -3.43 39.60
CA GLN A 188 5.80 -4.74 40.27
C GLN A 188 5.54 -5.87 39.27
N ASN A 189 5.03 -5.57 38.07
CA ASN A 189 4.77 -6.53 37.00
C ASN A 189 5.97 -6.76 36.08
N GLY A 190 7.14 -6.21 36.43
CA GLY A 190 8.38 -6.36 35.67
C GLY A 190 8.73 -5.12 34.84
N GLN A 191 9.64 -5.34 33.89
CA GLN A 191 10.13 -4.29 33.00
C GLN A 191 9.08 -3.93 31.93
N PRO A 192 8.81 -2.65 31.71
CA PRO A 192 7.88 -2.19 30.67
C PRO A 192 8.42 -2.50 29.26
N TYR A 193 7.49 -2.83 28.35
CA TYR A 193 7.77 -3.05 26.94
C TYR A 193 7.00 -2.05 26.10
N GLU A 194 7.65 -1.49 25.09
CA GLU A 194 7.05 -0.59 24.11
C GLU A 194 6.84 -1.31 22.78
N LYS A 195 5.76 -0.99 22.06
CA LYS A 195 5.54 -1.44 20.68
C LYS A 195 6.36 -0.60 19.71
N ALA A 196 6.84 -1.21 18.65
CA ALA A 196 7.49 -0.50 17.54
C ALA A 196 6.59 0.59 16.97
N GLY A 197 7.20 1.69 16.50
CA GLY A 197 6.53 2.66 15.66
C GLY A 197 6.19 2.11 14.27
N PRO A 198 5.50 2.90 13.43
CA PRO A 198 5.18 2.52 12.04
C PRO A 198 6.40 2.18 11.18
N ASP A 199 7.58 2.66 11.57
CA ASP A 199 8.90 2.44 10.98
C ASP A 199 9.58 1.15 11.47
N GLY A 200 8.96 0.42 12.40
CA GLY A 200 9.49 -0.82 12.94
C GLY A 200 10.58 -0.64 13.99
N PHE A 201 10.81 0.59 14.46
CA PHE A 201 11.77 0.91 15.52
C PHE A 201 11.07 1.39 16.79
N PRO A 202 11.64 1.15 17.99
CA PRO A 202 11.10 1.71 19.22
C PRO A 202 11.23 3.24 19.24
N ALA A 203 10.31 3.94 19.91
CA ALA A 203 10.31 5.40 19.94
C ALA A 203 11.60 5.95 20.58
N ALA A 204 12.11 5.26 21.60
CA ALA A 204 13.39 5.55 22.24
C ALA A 204 14.60 5.53 21.28
N ALA A 205 14.58 4.72 20.21
CA ALA A 205 15.66 4.68 19.22
C ALA A 205 15.60 5.83 18.20
N THR A 206 14.42 6.39 17.99
CA THR A 206 14.17 7.43 16.96
C THR A 206 13.95 8.81 17.55
N GLY A 207 13.99 8.94 18.88
CA GLY A 207 13.73 10.20 19.59
C GLY A 207 12.26 10.64 19.52
N ARG A 208 11.35 9.72 19.18
CA ARG A 208 9.91 9.97 19.24
C ARG A 208 9.44 9.84 20.69
N THR A 209 8.47 10.67 21.07
CA THR A 209 7.67 10.39 22.27
C THR A 209 6.73 9.23 21.97
N ASP A 210 6.51 8.40 22.97
CA ASP A 210 5.66 7.21 23.00
C ASP A 210 4.22 7.54 22.58
N LEU A 211 3.91 7.39 21.28
CA LEU A 211 2.55 7.61 20.76
C LEU A 211 1.55 6.52 21.20
N ASN A 212 2.05 5.46 21.84
CA ASN A 212 1.27 4.29 22.25
C ASN A 212 0.96 4.27 23.75
N SER A 213 1.39 5.28 24.51
CA SER A 213 0.85 5.50 25.84
C SER A 213 -0.60 5.95 25.71
N THR A 214 -1.51 4.98 25.81
CA THR A 214 -2.88 5.24 26.26
C THR A 214 -2.88 5.49 27.76
N ASP A 215 -2.11 6.47 28.23
CA ASP A 215 -2.30 7.00 29.58
C ASP A 215 -3.53 7.91 29.54
N ASN A 216 -4.59 7.41 30.16
CA ASN A 216 -5.75 8.17 30.59
C ASN A 216 -5.80 8.07 32.12
#